data_AF-A0A6C0H1S1-F1
#
_entry.id   AF-A0A6C0H1S1-F1
#
_cell.length_a   1.000
_cell.length_b   1.000
_cell.length_c   1.000
_cell.angle_alpha   90.00
_cell.angle_beta   90.00
_cell.angle_gamma   90.00
#
_symmetry.space_group_name_H-M   'P 1'
#
loop_
_entity.id
_entity.type
_entity.pdbx_description
1 polymer ?
#
loop_
_entity_poly.entity_id
_entity_poly.type
_entity_poly.pdbx_seq_one_letter_code
_entity_poly.pdbx_strand_id
1 'polypeptide(L)'
;EEEEEEEEEEEEAEEEEEEEEEEEEAEEEEDEAEEEEAEEEAEEEAEEEAEEEAEEEEEEAEEEAEEEAEEEAEEEAEEEEEEADAGQEVFEVTIKGKSYYTTNEKNGVIYAIELDETIGDEVGLYKDGKAVFHKKK
;
A
#
# COMPACT_ATOMS: atom_id res chain seq x y z
N GLU A 1 -41.54 -6.94 -85.04
CA GLU A 1 -41.16 -8.37 -85.11
C GLU A 1 -39.65 -8.45 -84.90
N GLU A 2 -38.74 -8.50 -85.89
CA GLU A 2 -37.29 -8.60 -85.57
C GLU A 2 -36.71 -7.39 -84.80
N GLU A 3 -37.05 -6.14 -85.14
CA GLU A 3 -36.61 -4.96 -84.36
C GLU A 3 -37.26 -4.85 -82.97
N GLU A 4 -38.43 -5.46 -82.75
CA GLU A 4 -39.08 -5.45 -81.42
C GLU A 4 -38.52 -6.56 -80.51
N GLU A 5 -38.10 -7.71 -81.07
CA GLU A 5 -37.38 -8.75 -80.31
C GLU A 5 -35.97 -8.30 -79.90
N GLU A 6 -35.29 -7.48 -80.73
CA GLU A 6 -33.96 -6.93 -80.39
C GLU A 6 -34.05 -5.87 -79.27
N GLU A 7 -35.12 -5.06 -79.25
CA GLU A 7 -35.37 -4.06 -78.19
C GLU A 7 -35.76 -4.73 -76.85
N GLU A 8 -36.56 -5.81 -76.87
CA GLU A 8 -36.85 -6.60 -75.66
C GLU A 8 -35.59 -7.32 -75.12
N GLU A 9 -34.69 -7.83 -75.98
CA GLU A 9 -33.44 -8.46 -75.54
C GLU A 9 -32.45 -7.44 -74.93
N GLU A 10 -32.41 -6.20 -75.43
CA GLU A 10 -31.61 -5.12 -74.83
C GLU A 10 -32.19 -4.66 -73.48
N GLU A 11 -33.52 -4.54 -73.32
CA GLU A 11 -34.13 -4.20 -72.02
C GLU A 11 -33.91 -5.31 -70.97
N GLU A 12 -34.05 -6.60 -71.33
CA GLU A 12 -33.78 -7.70 -70.38
C GLU A 12 -32.30 -7.76 -69.97
N ALA A 13 -31.37 -7.39 -70.86
CA ALA A 13 -29.94 -7.30 -70.53
C ALA A 13 -29.61 -6.10 -69.62
N GLU A 14 -30.27 -4.95 -69.80
CA GLU A 14 -30.10 -3.80 -68.89
C GLU A 14 -30.71 -4.09 -67.50
N GLU A 15 -31.86 -4.79 -67.41
CA GLU A 15 -32.41 -5.23 -66.11
C GLU A 15 -31.49 -6.24 -65.40
N GLU A 16 -30.87 -7.20 -66.12
CA GLU A 16 -29.90 -8.13 -65.51
C GLU A 16 -28.62 -7.40 -65.02
N GLU A 17 -28.09 -6.41 -65.75
CA GLU A 17 -26.96 -5.60 -65.26
C GLU A 17 -27.33 -4.74 -64.03
N GLU A 18 -28.54 -4.17 -63.96
CA GLU A 18 -28.99 -3.40 -62.79
C GLU A 18 -29.19 -4.29 -61.55
N GLU A 19 -29.72 -5.52 -61.70
CA GLU A 19 -29.80 -6.49 -60.60
C GLU A 19 -28.40 -6.94 -60.12
N GLU A 20 -27.44 -7.18 -61.03
CA GLU A 20 -26.05 -7.51 -60.62
C GLU A 20 -25.38 -6.34 -59.88
N GLU A 21 -25.57 -5.08 -60.31
CA GLU A 21 -25.04 -3.91 -59.59
C GLU A 21 -25.69 -3.74 -58.20
N GLU A 22 -27.01 -3.96 -58.05
CA GLU A 22 -27.67 -3.92 -56.73
C GLU A 22 -27.19 -5.05 -55.80
N GLU A 23 -26.94 -6.27 -56.33
CA GLU A 23 -26.38 -7.37 -55.53
C GLU A 23 -24.94 -7.07 -55.08
N GLU A 24 -24.09 -6.49 -55.94
CA GLU A 24 -22.72 -6.09 -55.55
C GLU A 24 -22.73 -4.97 -54.49
N GLU A 25 -23.56 -3.93 -54.62
CA GLU A 25 -23.66 -2.87 -53.59
C GLU A 25 -24.19 -3.41 -52.25
N ALA A 26 -25.10 -4.39 -52.28
CA ALA A 26 -25.60 -5.04 -51.07
C ALA A 26 -24.53 -5.92 -50.39
N GLU A 27 -23.67 -6.60 -51.16
CA GLU A 27 -22.55 -7.38 -50.61
C GLU A 27 -21.50 -6.43 -49.98
N GLU A 28 -21.19 -5.29 -50.61
CA GLU A 28 -20.29 -4.28 -50.02
C GLU A 28 -20.85 -3.69 -48.71
N GLU A 29 -22.16 -3.39 -48.63
CA GLU A 29 -22.78 -2.88 -47.38
C GLU A 29 -22.75 -3.94 -46.25
N GLU A 30 -22.92 -5.22 -46.57
CA GLU A 30 -22.82 -6.31 -45.59
C GLU A 30 -21.38 -6.49 -45.07
N ASP A 31 -20.36 -6.38 -45.94
CA ASP A 31 -18.94 -6.48 -45.57
C ASP A 31 -18.51 -5.28 -44.71
N GLU A 32 -18.94 -4.04 -45.06
CA GLU A 32 -18.69 -2.84 -44.23
C GLU A 32 -19.35 -2.96 -42.84
N ALA A 33 -20.55 -3.54 -42.76
CA ALA A 33 -21.22 -3.77 -41.47
C ALA A 33 -20.52 -4.84 -40.62
N GLU A 34 -20.00 -5.92 -41.23
CA GLU A 34 -19.22 -6.94 -40.52
C GLU A 34 -17.88 -6.37 -40.01
N GLU A 35 -17.20 -5.51 -40.79
CA GLU A 35 -16.00 -4.80 -40.32
C GLU A 35 -16.30 -3.85 -39.15
N GLU A 36 -17.42 -3.10 -39.19
CA GLU A 36 -17.81 -2.21 -38.08
C GLU A 36 -18.13 -2.98 -36.80
N GLU A 37 -18.89 -4.09 -36.88
CA GLU A 37 -19.15 -4.94 -35.71
C GLU A 37 -17.86 -5.56 -35.14
N ALA A 38 -16.91 -5.95 -36.00
CA ALA A 38 -15.63 -6.50 -35.56
C ALA A 38 -14.70 -5.44 -34.92
N GLU A 39 -14.71 -4.19 -35.39
CA GLU A 39 -14.00 -3.09 -34.72
C GLU A 39 -14.63 -2.76 -33.35
N GLU A 40 -15.97 -2.77 -33.23
CA GLU A 40 -16.65 -2.52 -31.95
C GLU A 40 -16.35 -3.63 -30.92
N GLU A 41 -16.40 -4.91 -31.30
CA GLU A 41 -16.01 -6.02 -30.41
C GLU A 41 -14.53 -5.91 -29.99
N ALA A 42 -13.63 -5.52 -30.89
CA ALA A 42 -12.21 -5.35 -30.56
C ALA A 42 -11.94 -4.15 -29.64
N GLU A 43 -12.72 -3.06 -29.76
CA GLU A 43 -12.64 -1.91 -28.83
C GLU A 43 -13.15 -2.31 -27.43
N GLU A 44 -14.25 -3.07 -27.34
CA GLU A 44 -14.79 -3.56 -26.06
C GLU A 44 -13.81 -4.50 -25.35
N GLU A 45 -13.21 -5.48 -26.06
CA GLU A 45 -12.18 -6.36 -25.49
C GLU A 45 -10.95 -5.58 -25.00
N ALA A 46 -10.54 -4.53 -25.72
CA ALA A 46 -9.41 -3.70 -25.33
C ALA A 46 -9.71 -2.79 -24.11
N GLU A 47 -10.95 -2.31 -23.96
CA GLU A 47 -11.37 -1.60 -22.74
C GLU A 47 -11.41 -2.55 -21.53
N GLU A 48 -11.94 -3.77 -21.66
CA GLU A 48 -11.93 -4.76 -20.57
C GLU A 48 -10.49 -5.12 -20.13
N GLU A 49 -9.57 -5.40 -21.07
CA GLU A 49 -8.16 -5.68 -20.72
C GLU A 49 -7.50 -4.49 -20.01
N ALA A 50 -7.81 -3.25 -20.41
CA ALA A 50 -7.28 -2.05 -19.78
C ALA A 50 -7.85 -1.79 -18.36
N GLU A 51 -9.12 -2.11 -18.11
CA GLU A 51 -9.71 -2.06 -16.77
C GLU A 51 -9.09 -3.14 -15.87
N GLU A 52 -8.83 -4.35 -16.38
CA GLU A 52 -8.20 -5.44 -15.60
C GLU A 52 -6.75 -5.10 -15.23
N GLU A 53 -5.94 -4.58 -16.17
CA GLU A 53 -4.57 -4.11 -15.86
C GLU A 53 -4.57 -2.95 -14.84
N ALA A 54 -5.56 -2.05 -14.89
CA ALA A 54 -5.68 -0.95 -13.92
C ALA A 54 -6.07 -1.43 -12.52
N GLU A 55 -6.92 -2.45 -12.40
CA GLU A 55 -7.27 -3.07 -11.11
C GLU A 55 -6.07 -3.81 -10.51
N GLU A 56 -5.29 -4.55 -11.31
CA GLU A 56 -4.04 -5.19 -10.84
C GLU A 56 -2.99 -4.15 -10.37
N GLU A 57 -2.82 -3.02 -11.08
CA GLU A 57 -1.89 -1.95 -10.65
C GLU A 57 -2.36 -1.29 -9.33
N GLU A 58 -3.67 -1.12 -9.12
CA GLU A 58 -4.21 -0.58 -7.87
C GLU A 58 -4.01 -1.56 -6.70
N GLU A 59 -4.19 -2.87 -6.91
CA GLU A 59 -3.95 -3.90 -5.89
C GLU A 59 -2.45 -3.98 -5.51
N GLU A 60 -1.52 -4.00 -6.47
CA GLU A 60 -0.07 -3.97 -6.17
C GLU A 60 0.33 -2.70 -5.40
N ALA A 61 -0.24 -1.54 -5.75
CA ALA A 61 0.04 -0.29 -5.04
C ALA A 61 -0.53 -0.27 -3.60
N GLU A 62 -1.68 -0.91 -3.36
CA GLU A 62 -2.23 -1.05 -2.01
C GLU A 62 -1.39 -2.00 -1.15
N GLU A 63 -0.88 -3.10 -1.74
CA GLU A 63 0.00 -4.06 -1.05
C GLU A 63 1.37 -3.43 -0.69
N GLU A 64 2.01 -2.68 -1.60
CA GLU A 64 3.26 -1.95 -1.29
C GLU A 64 3.06 -0.90 -0.19
N ALA A 65 1.91 -0.23 -0.16
CA ALA A 65 1.59 0.77 0.87
C ALA A 65 1.34 0.14 2.25
N GLU A 66 0.74 -1.06 2.31
CA GLU A 66 0.58 -1.81 3.55
C GLU A 66 1.94 -2.30 4.08
N GLU A 67 2.83 -2.78 3.21
CA GLU A 67 4.19 -3.22 3.60
C GLU A 67 5.04 -2.06 4.16
N GLU A 68 5.05 -0.87 3.51
CA GLU A 68 5.75 0.31 4.04
C GLU A 68 5.20 0.76 5.41
N ALA A 69 3.88 0.67 5.61
CA ALA A 69 3.26 1.04 6.88
C ALA A 69 3.58 0.05 8.02
N GLU A 70 3.72 -1.24 7.72
CA GLU A 70 4.13 -2.25 8.70
C GLU A 70 5.62 -2.07 9.08
N GLU A 71 6.49 -1.76 8.12
CA GLU A 71 7.93 -1.49 8.38
C GLU A 71 8.12 -0.23 9.25
N GLU A 72 7.41 0.88 8.96
CA GLU A 72 7.49 2.11 9.76
C GLU A 72 7.00 1.87 11.21
N ALA A 73 5.99 1.00 11.40
CA ALA A 73 5.47 0.65 12.72
C ALA A 73 6.42 -0.26 13.52
N GLU A 74 7.16 -1.18 12.88
CA GLU A 74 8.22 -1.95 13.55
C GLU A 74 9.40 -1.06 13.96
N GLU A 75 9.80 -0.09 13.12
CA GLU A 75 10.89 0.84 13.46
C GLU A 75 10.52 1.73 14.66
N GLU A 76 9.29 2.26 14.72
CA GLU A 76 8.84 3.08 15.87
C GLU A 76 8.79 2.25 17.17
N ALA A 77 8.43 0.96 17.08
CA ALA A 77 8.39 0.06 18.23
C ALA A 77 9.81 -0.30 18.75
N GLU A 78 10.79 -0.46 17.86
CA GLU A 78 12.19 -0.71 18.27
C GLU A 78 12.80 0.53 18.92
N GLU A 79 12.48 1.75 18.45
CA GLU A 79 12.95 3.00 19.06
C GLU A 79 12.37 3.21 20.48
N GLU A 80 11.09 2.85 20.72
CA GLU A 80 10.49 2.91 22.07
C GLU A 80 11.11 1.88 23.04
N GLU A 81 11.52 0.70 22.56
CA GLU A 81 12.21 -0.31 23.38
C GLU A 81 13.65 0.12 23.73
N GLU A 82 14.37 0.79 22.82
CA GLU A 82 15.72 1.32 23.11
C GLU A 82 15.67 2.47 24.14
N GLU A 83 14.65 3.35 24.12
CA GLU A 83 14.50 4.41 25.13
C GLU A 83 14.18 3.85 26.53
N ALA A 84 13.54 2.69 26.62
CA ALA A 84 13.27 2.01 27.88
C ALA A 84 14.50 1.32 28.51
N ASP A 85 15.51 0.94 27.70
CA ASP A 85 16.81 0.44 28.16
C ASP A 85 17.87 1.54 28.35
N ALA A 86 17.48 2.82 28.27
CA ALA A 86 18.30 3.93 28.72
C ALA A 86 18.43 3.86 30.26
N GLY A 87 19.36 3.02 30.71
CA GLY A 87 19.58 2.65 32.10
C GLY A 87 19.51 3.86 33.02
N GLN A 88 18.65 3.75 34.05
CA GLN A 88 18.43 4.81 35.03
C GLN A 88 19.77 5.45 35.43
N GLU A 89 20.00 6.69 35.02
CA GLU A 89 21.21 7.44 35.37
C GLU A 89 21.23 7.63 36.89
N VAL A 90 21.86 6.69 37.57
CA VAL A 90 22.10 6.75 39.01
C VAL A 90 23.52 7.24 39.24
N PHE A 91 23.65 8.13 40.22
CA PHE A 91 24.92 8.68 40.63
C PHE A 91 25.32 8.05 41.96
N GLU A 92 26.59 7.70 42.12
CA GLU A 92 27.09 7.22 43.41
C GLU A 92 27.20 8.37 44.41
N VAL A 93 26.58 8.21 45.57
CA VAL A 93 26.63 9.17 46.68
C VAL A 93 27.08 8.47 47.96
N THR A 94 27.88 9.18 48.77
CA THR A 94 28.31 8.68 50.07
C THR A 94 27.43 9.24 51.19
N ILE A 95 26.64 8.38 51.84
CA ILE A 95 25.76 8.77 52.97
C ILE A 95 26.26 8.08 54.24
N LYS A 96 26.68 8.87 55.24
CA LYS A 96 27.20 8.38 56.53
C LYS A 96 28.36 7.38 56.39
N GLY A 97 29.22 7.58 55.38
CA GLY A 97 30.39 6.75 55.11
C GLY A 97 30.11 5.43 54.39
N LYS A 98 28.91 5.26 53.84
CA LYS A 98 28.53 4.14 52.96
C LYS A 98 28.11 4.68 51.59
N SER A 99 28.53 4.03 50.51
CA SER A 99 28.12 4.38 49.14
C SER A 99 26.73 3.83 48.81
N TYR A 100 25.96 4.61 48.06
CA TYR A 100 24.61 4.31 47.57
C TYR A 100 24.46 4.86 46.16
N TYR A 101 23.53 4.32 45.39
CA TYR A 101 23.10 4.90 44.13
C TYR A 101 21.87 5.79 44.32
N THR A 102 21.79 6.91 43.62
CA THR A 102 20.61 7.78 43.64
C THR A 102 20.28 8.32 42.25
N THR A 103 18.99 8.43 41.95
CA THR A 103 18.51 9.09 40.72
C THR A 103 18.58 10.62 40.80
N ASN A 104 18.61 11.18 42.02
CA ASN A 104 18.69 12.63 42.23
C ASN A 104 19.13 12.97 43.67
N GLU A 105 20.14 13.81 43.85
CA GLU A 105 20.66 14.20 45.18
C GLU A 105 19.70 15.07 46.00
N LYS A 106 18.70 15.69 45.36
CA LYS A 106 17.72 16.57 46.03
C LYS A 106 16.43 15.84 46.39
N ASN A 107 15.85 15.11 45.43
CA ASN A 107 14.57 14.42 45.59
C ASN A 107 14.54 13.07 44.84
N GLY A 108 15.63 12.32 44.92
CA GLY A 108 15.77 11.02 44.25
C GLY A 108 15.57 9.84 45.19
N VAL A 109 15.44 8.67 44.58
CA VAL A 109 15.39 7.38 45.29
C VAL A 109 16.81 6.96 45.64
N ILE A 110 17.02 6.38 46.82
CA ILE A 110 18.32 5.88 47.28
C ILE A 110 18.30 4.35 47.22
N TYR A 111 19.15 3.78 46.38
CA TYR A 111 19.34 2.36 46.21
C TYR A 111 20.60 1.87 46.92
N ALA A 112 20.57 0.64 47.41
CA ALA A 112 21.76 -0.03 47.89
C ALA A 112 22.70 -0.37 46.71
N ILE A 113 24.00 -0.46 46.98
CA ILE A 113 24.97 -1.01 46.05
C ILE A 113 25.18 -2.48 46.43
N GLU A 114 24.97 -3.40 45.49
CA GLU A 114 25.22 -4.83 45.71
C GLU A 114 26.70 -5.19 45.46
N LEU A 115 27.04 -6.48 45.57
CA LEU A 115 28.42 -6.98 45.47
C LEU A 115 29.07 -6.72 44.11
N ASP A 116 28.27 -6.64 43.05
CA ASP A 116 28.71 -6.49 41.66
C ASP A 116 28.58 -5.05 41.15
N GLU A 117 28.52 -4.06 42.06
CA GLU A 117 28.31 -2.64 41.72
C GLU A 117 27.00 -2.38 40.96
N THR A 118 26.01 -3.27 41.15
CA THR A 118 24.66 -3.14 40.60
C THR A 118 23.73 -2.39 41.55
N ILE A 119 22.67 -1.79 40.97
CA ILE A 119 21.58 -1.15 41.72
C ILE A 119 20.79 -2.25 42.46
N GLY A 120 20.87 -2.24 43.80
CA GLY A 120 20.12 -3.13 44.67
C GLY A 120 18.78 -2.53 45.13
N ASP A 121 18.25 -3.07 46.22
CA ASP A 121 16.97 -2.62 46.82
C ASP A 121 16.91 -1.10 47.07
N GLU A 122 15.72 -0.52 46.90
CA GLU A 122 15.39 0.80 47.44
C GLU A 122 15.52 0.79 48.97
N VAL A 123 16.45 1.59 49.50
CA VAL A 123 16.73 1.69 50.94
C VAL A 123 16.32 3.04 51.54
N GLY A 124 15.99 4.03 50.71
CA GLY A 124 15.55 5.33 51.17
C GLY A 124 15.21 6.28 50.05
N LEU A 125 14.98 7.54 50.41
CA LEU A 125 14.79 8.63 49.46
C LEU A 125 15.42 9.92 50.00
N TYR A 126 15.89 10.76 49.09
CA TYR A 126 16.21 12.14 49.39
C TYR A 126 14.92 12.96 49.48
N LYS A 127 14.81 13.77 50.53
CA LYS A 127 13.80 14.83 50.65
C LYS A 127 14.52 16.14 50.93
N ASP A 128 14.45 17.08 50.00
CA ASP A 128 15.12 18.38 50.09
C ASP A 128 16.63 18.26 50.39
N GLY A 129 17.31 17.31 49.74
CA GLY A 129 18.74 17.06 49.92
C GLY A 129 19.11 16.31 51.20
N LYS A 130 18.12 15.81 51.96
CA LYS A 130 18.34 14.97 53.15
C LYS A 130 17.93 13.52 52.88
N ALA A 131 18.88 12.61 53.06
CA ALA A 131 18.63 11.17 52.94
C ALA A 131 17.77 10.64 54.11
N VAL A 132 16.61 10.06 53.77
CA VAL A 132 15.68 9.41 54.68
C VAL A 132 15.61 7.93 54.34
N PHE A 133 16.17 7.08 55.22
CA PHE A 133 16.18 5.63 55.02
C PHE A 133 14.90 4.97 55.54
N HIS A 134 14.38 4.01 54.79
CA HIS A 134 13.29 3.16 55.23
C HIS A 134 13.79 2.29 56.38
N LYS A 135 13.11 2.39 57.53
CA LYS A 135 13.45 1.61 58.71
C LYS A 135 12.96 0.18 58.46
N LYS A 136 13.86 -0.76 58.14
CA LYS A 136 13.52 -2.20 58.12
C LYS A 136 12.97 -2.57 59.51
N LYS A 137 11.78 -3.17 59.55
CA LYS A 137 11.15 -3.72 60.76
C LYS A 137 11.89 -4.98 61.23
#